data_AF-A0AAN7PHW6-F1
#
_entry.id   AF-A0AAN7PHW6-F1
#
_cell.length_a   1.000
_cell.length_b   1.000
_cell.length_c   1.000
_cell.angle_alpha   90.00
_cell.angle_beta   90.00
_cell.angle_gamma   90.00
#
_symmetry.space_group_name_H-M   'P 1'
#
loop_
_entity.id
_entity.type
_entity.pdbx_description
1 polymer ?
#
loop_
_entity_poly.entity_id
_entity_poly.type
_entity_poly.pdbx_seq_one_letter_code
_entity_poly.pdbx_strand_id
1 'polypeptide(L)'
;MAESEEGASFAKCCVCSKSAVTKKVKCANCEKYYHTSCANKKNYIKVDDNTVICCERSLNEILNGDKDRAFCDIETDNVLKINALLINLLTSKEQIIKLQTELLQSKDNHIKDLNKKINSLEDRKTNATLSPYVETHKVNANKQQKVPKLYSEVSKHQSQPKERQVNTNARNAQIQEQVVISPIPEEIDSKNCLQTIINLNSDINTNSVHKSNKDDDDFKLVTYQKPQKKLVNTYKTKPIIGTNSSNTFSITAAPKKAWAFIGRISPSVTEINMLDHLKLITNDEEVECLKLQSKGQNLCFRVAANIKHADTLLDPNNWPEHVRVSRYNFRFAQHKRCND
;
A
#
# COMPACT_ATOMS: atom_id res chain seq x y z
N MET A 1 70.04 23.45 27.69
CA MET A 1 68.94 22.68 27.08
C MET A 1 68.09 23.68 26.34
N ALA A 2 68.26 23.76 25.02
CA ALA A 2 67.51 24.68 24.17
C ALA A 2 66.30 23.92 23.63
N GLU A 3 65.11 24.28 24.07
CA GLU A 3 63.85 23.79 23.53
C GLU A 3 63.70 24.41 22.13
N SER A 4 63.87 23.59 21.11
CA SER A 4 63.59 23.94 19.73
C SER A 4 62.09 24.18 19.56
N GLU A 5 61.71 25.44 19.39
CA GLU A 5 60.36 25.84 18.99
C GLU A 5 60.04 25.24 17.61
N GLU A 6 59.40 24.07 17.61
CA GLU A 6 58.85 23.47 16.40
C GLU A 6 57.75 24.39 15.85
N GLY A 7 58.08 25.10 14.77
CA GLY A 7 57.16 25.99 14.07
C GLY A 7 55.86 25.28 13.71
N ALA A 8 54.77 25.67 14.37
CA ALA A 8 53.45 25.11 14.18
C ALA A 8 53.01 25.25 12.71
N SER A 9 53.13 24.17 11.94
CA SER A 9 52.65 24.16 10.56
C SER A 9 51.13 24.33 10.55
N PHE A 10 50.65 25.44 9.95
CA PHE A 10 49.23 25.71 9.89
C PHE A 10 48.52 24.66 9.02
N ALA A 11 47.62 23.90 9.62
CA ALA A 11 46.80 22.93 8.90
C ALA A 11 45.99 23.60 7.77
N LYS A 12 46.10 23.06 6.55
CA LYS A 12 45.34 23.53 5.39
C LYS A 12 44.00 22.79 5.29
N CYS A 13 42.95 23.50 4.89
CA CYS A 13 41.66 22.90 4.62
C CYS A 13 41.73 22.00 3.39
N CYS A 14 41.29 20.75 3.50
CA CYS A 14 41.34 19.80 2.37
C CYS A 14 40.36 20.10 1.21
N VAL A 15 39.40 21.01 1.38
CA VAL A 15 38.44 21.37 0.31
C VAL A 15 38.90 22.60 -0.47
N CYS A 16 39.41 23.63 0.21
CA CYS A 16 39.78 24.88 -0.44
C CYS A 16 41.30 25.15 -0.47
N SER A 17 42.11 24.27 0.13
CA SER A 17 43.57 24.37 0.25
C SER A 17 44.09 25.62 0.98
N LYS A 18 43.22 26.47 1.52
CA LYS A 18 43.57 27.63 2.33
C LYS A 18 43.82 27.24 3.79
N SER A 19 44.56 28.06 4.51
CA SER A 19 44.86 27.83 5.93
C SER A 19 43.57 27.79 6.77
N ALA A 20 43.42 26.75 7.61
CA ALA A 20 42.29 26.53 8.49
C ALA A 20 42.57 27.08 9.89
N VAL A 21 42.88 28.38 9.99
CA VAL A 21 43.28 29.02 11.25
C VAL A 21 42.10 29.16 12.22
N THR A 22 40.92 29.51 11.72
CA THR A 22 39.72 29.76 12.52
C THR A 22 38.57 28.85 12.09
N LYS A 23 37.78 28.39 13.07
CA LYS A 23 36.59 27.53 12.86
C LYS A 23 36.92 26.28 12.02
N LYS A 24 37.91 25.53 12.48
CA LYS A 24 38.32 24.27 11.85
C LYS A 24 37.59 23.10 12.49
N VAL A 25 37.16 22.16 11.67
CA VAL A 25 36.66 20.85 12.09
C VAL A 25 37.61 19.77 11.60
N LYS A 26 37.90 18.78 12.44
CA LYS A 26 38.80 17.65 12.14
C LYS A 26 37.96 16.45 11.69
N CYS A 27 38.41 15.70 10.68
CA CYS A 27 37.78 14.43 10.38
C CYS A 27 38.14 13.40 11.44
N ALA A 28 37.15 12.69 12.00
CA ALA A 28 37.36 11.61 12.95
C ALA A 28 38.24 10.48 12.39
N ASN A 29 38.17 10.23 11.07
CA ASN A 29 38.76 9.04 10.46
C ASN A 29 40.15 9.29 9.85
N CYS A 30 40.29 10.39 9.10
CA CYS A 30 41.52 10.66 8.34
C CYS A 30 42.32 11.84 8.89
N GLU A 31 41.88 12.41 10.02
CA GLU A 31 42.52 13.51 10.73
C GLU A 31 42.73 14.81 9.95
N LYS A 32 42.19 14.91 8.73
CA LYS A 32 42.27 16.10 7.89
C LYS A 32 41.40 17.22 8.45
N TYR A 33 41.84 18.46 8.24
CA TYR A 33 41.15 19.65 8.71
C TYR A 33 40.30 20.29 7.60
N TYR A 34 39.17 20.87 8.00
CA TYR A 34 38.22 21.55 7.13
C TYR A 34 37.74 22.85 7.77
N HIS A 35 37.44 23.87 6.98
CA HIS A 35 36.60 24.97 7.50
C HIS A 35 35.18 24.45 7.73
N THR A 36 34.50 24.91 8.78
CA THR A 36 33.10 24.56 9.05
C THR A 36 32.19 24.80 7.83
N SER A 37 32.41 25.91 7.10
CA SER A 37 31.67 26.22 5.87
C SER A 37 31.95 25.25 4.72
N CYS A 38 33.20 24.81 4.57
CA CYS A 38 33.59 23.83 3.55
C CYS A 38 33.01 22.44 3.87
N ALA A 39 32.97 22.05 5.14
CA ALA A 39 32.38 20.80 5.57
C ALA A 39 30.86 20.77 5.33
N ASN A 40 30.15 21.86 5.65
CA ASN A 40 28.71 21.98 5.38
C ASN A 40 28.40 21.91 3.88
N LYS A 41 29.21 22.56 3.03
CA LYS A 41 28.99 22.57 1.57
C LYS A 41 29.16 21.19 0.94
N LYS A 42 29.95 20.31 1.54
CA LYS A 42 30.20 18.94 1.08
C LYS A 42 29.28 17.90 1.71
N ASN A 43 28.30 18.31 2.53
CA ASN A 43 27.37 17.42 3.24
C ASN A 43 28.10 16.34 4.08
N TYR A 44 29.22 16.68 4.72
CA TYR A 44 29.87 15.75 5.66
C TYR A 44 29.00 15.53 6.90
N ILE A 45 29.00 14.31 7.43
CA ILE A 45 28.26 13.95 8.65
C ILE A 45 28.95 14.63 9.83
N LYS A 46 28.21 15.46 10.57
CA LYS A 46 28.71 16.08 11.81
C LYS A 46 28.57 15.10 12.97
N VAL A 47 29.66 14.90 13.71
CA VAL A 47 29.66 14.12 14.95
C VAL A 47 29.51 15.07 16.14
N ASP A 48 30.23 16.18 16.12
CA ASP A 48 30.15 17.28 17.10
C ASP A 48 30.52 18.62 16.42
N ASP A 49 30.62 19.71 17.20
CA ASP A 49 30.93 21.05 16.68
C ASP A 49 32.32 21.16 16.03
N ASN A 50 33.26 20.29 16.42
CA ASN A 50 34.66 20.28 15.99
C ASN A 50 35.04 19.04 15.16
N THR A 51 34.14 18.09 14.98
CA THR A 51 34.41 16.79 14.39
C THR A 51 33.41 16.44 13.30
N VAL A 52 33.93 16.01 12.14
CA VAL A 52 33.13 15.54 10.99
C VAL A 52 33.61 14.18 10.51
N ILE A 53 32.79 13.49 9.71
CA ILE A 53 33.19 12.30 8.97
C ILE A 53 33.21 12.66 7.49
N CYS A 54 34.41 12.86 6.94
CA CYS A 54 34.61 13.27 5.54
C CYS A 54 35.00 12.13 4.59
N CYS A 55 35.33 10.95 5.13
CA CYS A 55 35.74 9.80 4.35
C CYS A 55 34.62 8.77 4.36
N GLU A 56 34.06 8.48 3.18
CA GLU A 56 33.12 7.37 2.97
C GLU A 56 33.74 6.00 3.34
N ARG A 57 35.07 5.95 3.47
CA ARG A 57 35.83 4.72 3.78
C ARG A 57 35.52 4.04 5.12
N SER A 58 34.92 4.70 6.11
CA SER A 58 34.93 4.16 7.48
C SER A 58 33.76 3.30 7.94
N LEU A 59 32.78 2.96 7.11
CA LEU A 59 31.83 1.90 7.50
C LEU A 59 32.28 0.51 7.05
N ASN A 60 33.05 0.41 5.96
CA ASN A 60 33.46 -0.88 5.40
C ASN A 60 34.90 -1.29 5.76
N GLU A 61 35.81 -0.33 6.01
CA GLU A 61 37.20 -0.65 6.37
C GLU A 61 37.36 -1.05 7.86
N ILE A 62 36.43 -0.71 8.76
CA ILE A 62 36.48 -1.16 10.17
C ILE A 62 36.14 -2.65 10.31
N LEU A 63 35.43 -3.25 9.34
CA LEU A 63 35.07 -4.67 9.34
C LEU A 63 36.01 -5.56 8.53
N ASN A 64 36.83 -4.99 7.65
CA ASN A 64 37.66 -5.74 6.71
C ASN A 64 39.11 -5.28 6.77
N GLY A 65 39.78 -5.62 7.88
CA GLY A 65 41.23 -5.54 7.97
C GLY A 65 41.90 -6.38 6.88
N ASP A 66 42.74 -5.71 6.09
CA ASP A 66 43.84 -6.20 5.27
C ASP A 66 43.63 -7.47 4.46
N LYS A 67 43.09 -7.31 3.25
CA LYS A 67 43.53 -8.14 2.11
C LYS A 67 43.66 -7.30 0.84
N ASP A 68 44.90 -7.03 0.48
CA ASP A 68 45.32 -6.71 -0.89
C ASP A 68 44.67 -7.67 -1.88
N ARG A 69 43.77 -7.16 -2.72
CA ARG A 69 43.51 -7.66 -4.09
C ARG A 69 42.55 -6.73 -4.81
N ALA A 70 43.08 -6.13 -5.88
CA ALA A 70 42.39 -5.29 -6.85
C ALA A 70 41.39 -6.10 -7.72
N PHE A 71 40.34 -6.64 -7.10
CA PHE A 71 39.25 -7.30 -7.81
C PHE A 71 37.90 -6.92 -7.20
N CYS A 72 37.03 -6.37 -8.06
CA CYS A 72 35.56 -6.20 -7.89
C CYS A 72 35.02 -4.82 -7.44
N ASP A 73 35.24 -3.76 -8.23
CA ASP A 73 34.57 -2.44 -8.05
C ASP A 73 33.10 -2.40 -8.52
N ILE A 74 32.59 -3.42 -9.21
CA ILE A 74 31.21 -3.42 -9.75
C ILE A 74 30.18 -3.96 -8.74
N GLU A 75 30.60 -4.81 -7.81
CA GLU A 75 29.70 -5.45 -6.85
C GLU A 75 29.36 -4.53 -5.66
N THR A 76 30.26 -3.61 -5.32
CA THR A 76 30.10 -2.66 -4.21
C THR A 76 29.08 -1.55 -4.50
N ASP A 77 29.00 -1.03 -5.73
CA ASP A 77 28.02 0.01 -6.11
C ASP A 77 26.58 -0.50 -6.03
N ASN A 78 26.34 -1.75 -6.44
CA ASN A 78 25.02 -2.37 -6.34
C ASN A 78 24.61 -2.58 -4.86
N VAL A 79 25.54 -2.99 -4.01
CA VAL A 79 25.29 -3.15 -2.57
C VAL A 79 24.96 -1.80 -1.92
N LEU A 80 25.67 -0.72 -2.27
CA LEU A 80 25.38 0.62 -1.76
C LEU A 80 23.99 1.12 -2.20
N LYS A 81 23.61 0.90 -3.46
CA LYS A 81 22.26 1.22 -3.96
C LYS A 81 21.18 0.44 -3.24
N ILE A 82 21.38 -0.86 -3.02
CA ILE A 82 20.44 -1.70 -2.27
C ILE A 82 20.30 -1.21 -0.83
N ASN A 83 21.41 -0.88 -0.17
CA ASN A 83 21.40 -0.36 1.20
C ASN A 83 20.68 0.99 1.29
N ALA A 84 20.89 1.90 0.34
CA ALA A 84 20.19 3.17 0.29
C ALA A 84 18.66 2.99 0.13
N LEU A 85 18.25 2.06 -0.74
CA LEU A 85 16.83 1.71 -0.90
C LEU A 85 16.25 1.11 0.39
N LEU A 86 17.00 0.26 1.08
CA LEU A 86 16.57 -0.35 2.33
C LEU A 86 16.37 0.71 3.43
N ILE A 87 17.31 1.67 3.56
CA ILE A 87 17.19 2.78 4.51
C ILE A 87 15.94 3.60 4.22
N ASN A 88 15.71 3.99 2.96
CA ASN A 88 14.51 4.75 2.57
C ASN A 88 13.21 4.00 2.90
N LEU A 89 13.19 2.68 2.69
CA LEU A 89 12.04 1.84 3.01
C LEU A 89 11.78 1.75 4.51
N LEU A 90 12.86 1.64 5.32
CA LEU A 90 12.76 1.67 6.78
C LEU A 90 12.23 3.02 7.29
N THR A 91 12.75 4.14 6.79
CA THR A 91 12.27 5.47 7.16
C THR A 91 10.80 5.68 6.78
N SER A 92 10.39 5.22 5.59
CA SER A 92 8.97 5.28 5.19
C SER A 92 8.08 4.44 6.11
N LYS A 93 8.54 3.25 6.49
CA LYS A 93 7.81 2.39 7.45
C LYS A 93 7.66 3.05 8.81
N GLU A 94 8.70 3.71 9.33
CA GLU A 94 8.64 4.45 10.59
C GLU A 94 7.63 5.61 10.55
N GLN A 95 7.56 6.33 9.43
CA GLN A 95 6.56 7.38 9.22
C GLN A 95 5.13 6.82 9.23
N ILE A 96 4.90 5.69 8.57
CA ILE A 96 3.59 5.01 8.58
C ILE A 96 3.21 4.59 9.99
N ILE A 97 4.14 4.02 10.76
CA ILE A 97 3.90 3.63 12.16
C ILE A 97 3.52 4.85 13.00
N LYS A 98 4.22 5.97 12.81
CA LYS A 98 3.91 7.23 13.51
C LYS A 98 2.49 7.71 13.21
N LEU A 99 2.10 7.76 11.94
CA LEU A 99 0.75 8.17 11.52
C LEU A 99 -0.34 7.23 12.06
N GLN A 100 -0.09 5.93 12.06
CA GLN A 100 -1.02 4.95 12.65
C GLN A 100 -1.19 5.15 14.15
N THR A 101 -0.10 5.47 14.86
CA THR A 101 -0.11 5.74 16.30
C THR A 101 -0.93 7.00 16.62
N GLU A 102 -0.74 8.08 15.84
CA GLU A 102 -1.51 9.32 15.97
C GLU A 102 -3.01 9.09 15.71
N LEU A 103 -3.34 8.28 14.70
CA LEU A 103 -4.72 7.92 14.39
C LEU A 103 -5.38 7.12 15.52
N LEU A 104 -4.68 6.14 16.10
CA LEU A 104 -5.17 5.36 17.24
C LEU A 104 -5.42 6.27 18.45
N GLN A 105 -4.49 7.17 18.75
CA GLN A 105 -4.66 8.15 19.84
C GLN A 105 -5.88 9.05 19.62
N SER A 106 -6.12 9.49 18.38
CA SER A 106 -7.32 10.27 18.02
C SER A 106 -8.61 9.46 18.26
N LYS A 107 -8.63 8.19 17.88
CA LYS A 107 -9.79 7.30 18.10
C LYS A 107 -10.05 7.05 19.58
N ASP A 108 -9.01 6.85 20.38
CA ASP A 108 -9.14 6.70 21.84
C ASP A 108 -9.72 7.94 22.50
N ASN A 109 -9.32 9.13 22.06
CA ASN A 109 -9.91 10.38 22.53
C ASN A 109 -11.39 10.48 22.18
N HIS A 110 -11.77 10.10 20.95
CA HIS A 110 -13.18 10.06 20.54
C HIS A 110 -14.00 9.08 21.40
N ILE A 111 -13.46 7.88 21.68
CA ILE A 111 -14.11 6.88 22.56
C ILE A 111 -14.31 7.47 23.96
N LYS A 112 -13.29 8.14 24.52
CA LYS A 112 -13.41 8.81 25.83
C LYS A 112 -14.53 9.84 25.86
N ASP A 113 -14.67 10.65 24.81
CA ASP A 113 -15.72 11.67 24.73
C ASP A 113 -17.12 11.08 24.55
N LEU A 114 -17.25 9.97 23.81
CA LEU A 114 -18.51 9.23 23.73
C LEU A 114 -18.90 8.64 25.09
N ASN A 115 -17.94 8.05 25.81
CA ASN A 115 -18.20 7.50 27.15
C ASN A 115 -18.62 8.58 28.15
N LYS A 116 -18.02 9.78 28.10
CA LYS A 116 -18.49 10.92 28.90
C LYS A 116 -19.95 11.29 28.58
N LYS A 117 -20.34 11.28 27.30
CA LYS A 117 -21.72 11.55 26.89
C LYS A 117 -22.68 10.48 27.41
N ILE A 118 -22.32 9.20 27.33
CA ILE A 118 -23.11 8.09 27.86
C ILE A 118 -23.35 8.28 29.37
N ASN A 119 -22.29 8.52 30.15
CA ASN A 119 -22.41 8.72 31.60
C ASN A 119 -23.33 9.91 31.93
N SER A 120 -23.20 11.03 31.19
CA SER A 120 -24.06 12.20 31.39
C SER A 120 -25.55 11.95 31.10
N LEU A 121 -25.88 10.97 30.24
CA LEU A 121 -27.25 10.57 29.95
C LEU A 121 -27.78 9.62 31.03
N GLU A 122 -26.94 8.75 31.57
CA GLU A 122 -27.29 7.88 32.70
C GLU A 122 -27.60 8.70 33.96
N ASP A 123 -26.80 9.72 34.26
CA ASP A 123 -27.04 10.65 35.38
C ASP A 123 -28.37 11.41 35.23
N ARG A 124 -28.81 11.70 34.01
CA ARG A 124 -30.11 12.33 33.77
C ARG A 124 -31.27 11.37 34.01
N LYS A 125 -31.08 10.08 33.69
CA LYS A 125 -32.11 9.05 33.86
C LYS A 125 -32.36 8.74 35.34
N THR A 126 -31.32 8.68 36.16
CA THR A 126 -31.44 8.45 37.61
C THR A 126 -32.17 9.61 38.29
N ASN A 127 -31.85 10.86 37.93
CA ASN A 127 -32.50 12.05 38.49
C ASN A 127 -33.97 12.20 38.06
N ALA A 128 -34.34 11.78 36.84
CA ALA A 128 -35.74 11.84 36.37
C ALA A 128 -36.67 10.87 37.12
N THR A 129 -36.14 9.78 37.68
CA THR A 129 -36.94 8.74 38.35
C THR A 129 -37.25 9.07 39.82
N LEU A 130 -36.58 10.07 40.39
CA LEU A 130 -36.77 10.51 41.78
C LEU A 130 -37.64 11.77 41.94
N SER A 131 -38.32 12.22 40.88
CA SER A 131 -39.34 13.28 41.01
C SER A 131 -40.56 12.69 41.74
N PRO A 132 -40.84 13.06 43.00
CA PRO A 132 -41.97 12.53 43.73
C PRO A 132 -43.22 13.08 43.07
N TYR A 133 -44.03 12.19 42.51
CA TYR A 133 -45.38 12.51 42.08
C TYR A 133 -46.17 12.91 43.33
N VAL A 134 -46.20 14.21 43.63
CA VAL A 134 -47.09 14.79 44.62
C VAL A 134 -48.46 14.82 43.98
N GLU A 135 -49.21 13.75 44.23
CA GLU A 135 -50.60 13.55 43.84
C GLU A 135 -51.48 14.59 44.55
N THR A 136 -51.59 15.78 43.97
CA THR A 136 -52.58 16.78 44.40
C THR A 136 -53.89 16.55 43.66
N HIS A 137 -54.72 15.67 44.23
CA HIS A 137 -56.15 15.66 43.97
C HIS A 137 -56.75 17.03 44.32
N LYS A 138 -57.21 17.80 43.33
CA LYS A 138 -58.32 18.74 43.52
C LYS A 138 -59.35 18.62 42.40
N VAL A 139 -60.45 18.01 42.79
CA VAL A 139 -61.79 18.05 42.22
C VAL A 139 -62.14 19.48 41.77
N ASN A 140 -62.64 19.63 40.55
CA ASN A 140 -63.60 20.69 40.28
C ASN A 140 -64.61 20.27 39.22
N ALA A 141 -65.86 20.16 39.66
CA ALA A 141 -67.03 19.80 38.89
C ALA A 141 -67.71 21.04 38.30
N ASN A 142 -68.50 20.81 37.25
CA ASN A 142 -69.55 21.66 36.68
C ASN A 142 -69.17 22.93 35.91
N LYS A 143 -69.45 22.92 34.59
CA LYS A 143 -70.61 23.66 34.06
C LYS A 143 -71.02 23.22 32.65
N GLN A 144 -72.30 22.88 32.55
CA GLN A 144 -73.06 22.63 31.33
C GLN A 144 -73.38 23.95 30.60
N GLN A 145 -73.40 23.94 29.27
CA GLN A 145 -74.38 24.65 28.41
C GLN A 145 -74.15 24.22 26.95
N LYS A 146 -74.99 23.36 26.39
CA LYS A 146 -76.26 23.61 25.64
C LYS A 146 -76.04 24.08 24.18
N VAL A 147 -76.38 23.12 23.30
CA VAL A 147 -76.63 23.05 21.85
C VAL A 147 -77.25 24.31 21.20
N PRO A 148 -77.15 24.49 19.85
CA PRO A 148 -78.20 23.96 18.97
C PRO A 148 -77.73 23.27 17.67
N LYS A 149 -78.51 22.23 17.30
CA LYS A 149 -78.57 21.51 16.01
C LYS A 149 -78.83 22.47 14.85
N LEU A 150 -78.43 22.10 13.62
CA LEU A 150 -79.34 21.86 12.47
C LEU A 150 -78.59 21.53 11.14
N TYR A 151 -79.11 20.51 10.41
CA TYR A 151 -78.94 20.14 8.97
C TYR A 151 -77.52 19.82 8.45
N SER A 152 -77.28 18.93 7.48
CA SER A 152 -78.05 17.87 6.80
C SER A 152 -77.08 17.10 5.88
N GLU A 153 -77.38 15.82 5.68
CA GLU A 153 -77.26 15.10 4.40
C GLU A 153 -75.91 14.79 3.71
N VAL A 154 -75.85 13.51 3.29
CA VAL A 154 -75.30 12.98 2.03
C VAL A 154 -73.77 13.04 1.84
N SER A 155 -73.11 11.87 1.87
CA SER A 155 -72.74 11.13 0.66
C SER A 155 -71.73 10.01 0.94
N LYS A 156 -71.86 8.93 0.17
CA LYS A 156 -70.89 7.84 0.03
C LYS A 156 -69.59 8.39 -0.58
N HIS A 157 -68.42 7.97 -0.10
CA HIS A 157 -67.32 7.48 -0.96
C HIS A 157 -66.10 7.02 -0.17
N GLN A 158 -65.51 5.93 -0.67
CA GLN A 158 -64.13 5.46 -0.50
C GLN A 158 -63.10 6.59 -0.28
N SER A 159 -62.17 6.37 0.66
CA SER A 159 -60.86 7.02 0.60
C SER A 159 -59.78 6.21 1.32
N GLN A 160 -58.64 6.15 0.64
CA GLN A 160 -57.33 5.58 0.96
C GLN A 160 -56.70 6.11 2.26
N PRO A 161 -55.68 5.43 2.81
CA PRO A 161 -54.91 5.95 3.95
C PRO A 161 -54.00 7.10 3.50
N LYS A 162 -54.24 8.30 4.05
CA LYS A 162 -53.31 9.43 4.00
C LYS A 162 -52.34 9.35 5.18
N GLU A 163 -51.05 9.30 4.85
CA GLU A 163 -49.94 9.48 5.78
C GLU A 163 -50.04 10.82 6.50
N ARG A 164 -49.96 10.74 7.82
CA ARG A 164 -49.93 11.89 8.73
C ARG A 164 -48.47 12.29 8.91
N GLN A 165 -48.02 13.32 8.18
CA GLN A 165 -46.70 13.92 8.41
C GLN A 165 -46.68 14.58 9.80
N VAL A 166 -45.91 13.99 10.71
CA VAL A 166 -45.61 14.55 12.02
C VAL A 166 -44.44 15.51 11.85
N ASN A 167 -44.70 16.78 12.11
CA ASN A 167 -43.74 17.87 12.04
C ASN A 167 -43.02 17.98 13.40
N THR A 168 -41.86 17.31 13.53
CA THR A 168 -40.94 17.50 14.67
C THR A 168 -39.82 18.47 14.29
N ASN A 169 -39.96 19.71 14.71
CA ASN A 169 -38.88 20.70 14.71
C ASN A 169 -37.85 20.35 15.79
N ALA A 170 -36.77 19.66 15.39
CA ALA A 170 -35.55 19.56 16.18
C ALA A 170 -34.51 20.53 15.63
N ARG A 171 -34.18 21.56 16.44
CA ARG A 171 -33.08 22.50 16.21
C ARG A 171 -31.76 21.73 16.20
N ASN A 172 -31.23 21.45 15.01
CA ASN A 172 -29.83 21.09 14.83
C ASN A 172 -28.99 22.36 14.86
N ALA A 173 -28.25 22.55 15.96
CA ALA A 173 -27.18 23.54 16.03
C ALA A 173 -26.01 23.04 15.17
N GLN A 174 -25.86 23.67 14.01
CA GLN A 174 -24.78 23.49 13.07
C GLN A 174 -23.51 24.13 13.64
N ILE A 175 -22.68 23.34 14.32
CA ILE A 175 -21.29 23.69 14.61
C ILE A 175 -20.48 23.31 13.37
N GLN A 176 -20.24 24.28 12.50
CA GLN A 176 -19.21 24.19 11.46
C GLN A 176 -17.85 24.42 12.12
N GLU A 177 -17.15 23.34 12.49
CA GLU A 177 -15.70 23.40 12.63
C GLU A 177 -15.11 23.38 11.22
N GLN A 178 -14.69 24.56 10.74
CA GLN A 178 -13.87 24.70 9.55
C GLN A 178 -12.48 24.11 9.84
N VAL A 179 -12.28 22.84 9.48
CA VAL A 179 -10.94 22.28 9.32
C VAL A 179 -10.37 22.90 8.05
N VAL A 180 -9.50 23.89 8.23
CA VAL A 180 -8.66 24.48 7.17
C VAL A 180 -7.67 23.39 6.73
N ILE A 181 -8.01 22.67 5.67
CA ILE A 181 -7.10 21.76 4.99
C ILE A 181 -6.16 22.64 4.17
N SER A 182 -4.93 22.81 4.64
CA SER A 182 -3.86 23.45 3.87
C SER A 182 -3.64 22.69 2.55
N PRO A 183 -3.45 23.39 1.41
CA PRO A 183 -3.24 22.76 0.13
C PRO A 183 -1.91 21.98 0.12
N ILE A 184 -2.02 20.69 -0.21
CA ILE A 184 -0.88 19.80 -0.47
C ILE A 184 -0.17 20.33 -1.73
N PRO A 185 1.14 20.64 -1.67
CA PRO A 185 1.89 21.09 -2.85
C PRO A 185 1.93 19.99 -3.90
N GLU A 186 1.58 20.35 -5.14
CA GLU A 186 1.66 19.48 -6.31
C GLU A 186 3.08 18.92 -6.49
N GLU A 187 3.18 17.59 -6.53
CA GLU A 187 4.37 16.84 -6.96
C GLU A 187 4.63 17.08 -8.46
N ILE A 188 5.35 18.16 -8.76
CA ILE A 188 6.04 18.35 -10.02
C ILE A 188 7.51 17.99 -9.78
N ASP A 189 7.91 16.73 -10.02
CA ASP A 189 9.22 16.40 -10.63
C ASP A 189 9.55 14.89 -10.76
N SER A 190 8.65 13.98 -10.40
CA SER A 190 8.94 12.53 -10.45
C SER A 190 8.97 11.91 -11.85
N LYS A 191 8.67 12.67 -12.92
CA LYS A 191 8.53 12.15 -14.29
C LYS A 191 9.80 12.19 -15.15
N ASN A 192 10.82 12.97 -14.77
CA ASN A 192 12.03 13.12 -15.61
C ASN A 192 13.13 12.07 -15.37
N CYS A 193 13.06 11.29 -14.29
CA CYS A 193 14.13 10.31 -13.98
C CYS A 193 13.98 8.96 -14.75
N LEU A 194 12.80 8.67 -15.33
CA LEU A 194 12.53 7.40 -16.01
C LEU A 194 12.84 7.40 -17.52
N GLN A 195 13.10 8.56 -18.12
CA GLN A 195 13.31 8.66 -19.57
C GLN A 195 14.74 8.31 -20.02
N THR A 196 15.71 8.33 -19.11
CA THR A 196 17.12 8.03 -19.42
C THR A 196 17.42 6.54 -19.57
N ILE A 197 16.56 5.64 -19.08
CA ILE A 197 16.80 4.18 -19.12
C ILE A 197 16.28 3.55 -20.44
N ILE A 198 15.41 4.22 -21.19
CA ILE A 198 14.77 3.65 -22.39
C ILE A 198 15.63 3.83 -23.66
N ASN A 199 16.63 4.72 -23.67
CA ASN A 199 17.41 5.05 -24.87
C ASN A 199 18.69 4.21 -25.12
N LEU A 200 18.88 3.06 -24.45
CA LEU A 200 20.08 2.22 -24.64
C LEU A 200 19.90 1.03 -25.61
N ASN A 201 18.77 0.91 -26.31
CA ASN A 201 18.47 -0.24 -27.17
C ASN A 201 18.16 0.07 -28.65
N SER A 202 18.45 1.27 -29.15
CA SER A 202 18.03 1.67 -30.52
C SER A 202 19.00 1.34 -31.67
N ASP A 203 20.22 0.83 -31.41
CA ASP A 203 21.23 0.65 -32.47
C ASP A 203 21.58 -0.82 -32.76
N ILE A 204 20.59 -1.62 -33.17
CA ILE A 204 20.86 -2.88 -33.91
C ILE A 204 20.17 -2.78 -35.28
N ASN A 205 20.85 -2.07 -36.16
CA ASN A 205 20.58 -1.99 -37.58
C ASN A 205 21.26 -3.19 -38.27
N THR A 206 20.50 -4.13 -38.82
CA THR A 206 21.02 -5.20 -39.70
C THR A 206 20.22 -5.28 -41.00
N ASN A 207 20.36 -4.24 -41.82
CA ASN A 207 20.19 -4.38 -43.26
C ASN A 207 21.43 -5.05 -43.84
N SER A 208 21.39 -6.37 -44.02
CA SER A 208 22.33 -7.09 -44.91
C SER A 208 21.55 -7.69 -46.06
N VAL A 209 21.51 -6.92 -47.14
CA VAL A 209 21.05 -7.33 -48.47
C VAL A 209 22.23 -8.05 -49.13
N HIS A 210 22.14 -9.36 -49.32
CA HIS A 210 23.00 -10.06 -50.27
C HIS A 210 22.15 -10.74 -51.36
N LYS A 211 22.31 -10.22 -52.58
CA LYS A 211 21.86 -10.81 -53.84
C LYS A 211 22.94 -11.74 -54.41
N SER A 212 22.47 -12.70 -55.22
CA SER A 212 23.17 -13.47 -56.27
C SER A 212 24.13 -14.56 -55.77
N ASN A 213 24.19 -15.79 -56.31
CA ASN A 213 23.99 -16.25 -57.69
C ASN A 213 23.30 -17.64 -57.76
N LYS A 214 22.70 -17.89 -58.93
CA LYS A 214 22.31 -19.21 -59.43
C LYS A 214 23.58 -19.99 -59.74
N ASP A 215 23.65 -21.24 -59.30
CA ASP A 215 24.25 -22.34 -60.05
C ASP A 215 23.66 -23.65 -59.51
N ASP A 216 23.40 -24.57 -60.44
CA ASP A 216 22.72 -25.85 -60.24
C ASP A 216 23.51 -26.76 -59.29
N ASP A 217 23.06 -26.86 -58.05
CA ASP A 217 23.51 -27.90 -57.13
C ASP A 217 22.30 -28.49 -56.39
N ASP A 218 22.25 -29.81 -56.36
CA ASP A 218 21.17 -30.67 -55.89
C ASP A 218 20.92 -30.47 -54.38
N PHE A 219 20.11 -29.46 -54.04
CA PHE A 219 19.73 -29.16 -52.66
C PHE A 219 18.80 -30.26 -52.13
N LYS A 220 19.39 -31.28 -51.51
CA LYS A 220 18.65 -32.19 -50.62
C LYS A 220 18.03 -31.37 -49.48
N LEU A 221 16.70 -31.43 -49.38
CA LEU A 221 15.92 -30.87 -48.30
C LEU A 221 16.45 -31.40 -46.95
N VAL A 222 17.30 -30.63 -46.28
CA VAL A 222 17.70 -30.93 -44.89
C VAL A 222 16.49 -30.63 -44.03
N THR A 223 15.62 -31.63 -43.86
CA THR A 223 14.61 -31.59 -42.82
C THR A 223 15.34 -31.56 -41.49
N TYR A 224 15.42 -30.39 -40.87
CA TYR A 224 15.80 -30.27 -39.47
C TYR A 224 14.80 -31.07 -38.65
N GLN A 225 15.09 -32.36 -38.42
CA GLN A 225 14.44 -33.11 -37.37
C GLN A 225 14.79 -32.39 -36.07
N LYS A 226 13.85 -31.58 -35.58
CA LYS A 226 13.94 -30.97 -34.26
C LYS A 226 14.37 -32.09 -33.32
N PRO A 227 15.49 -31.97 -32.60
CA PRO A 227 15.93 -33.00 -31.69
C PRO A 227 14.76 -33.31 -30.78
N GLN A 228 14.23 -34.53 -30.88
CA GLN A 228 13.18 -34.99 -29.97
C GLN A 228 13.81 -34.88 -28.60
N LYS A 229 13.46 -33.82 -27.86
CA LYS A 229 13.85 -33.67 -26.47
C LYS A 229 13.31 -34.91 -25.80
N LYS A 230 14.21 -35.88 -25.53
CA LYS A 230 13.88 -37.07 -24.75
C LYS A 230 13.18 -36.51 -23.52
N LEU A 231 11.88 -36.76 -23.41
CA LEU A 231 11.09 -36.37 -22.28
C LEU A 231 11.70 -37.15 -21.12
N VAL A 232 12.68 -36.53 -20.44
CA VAL A 232 13.22 -37.04 -19.21
C VAL A 232 12.01 -37.06 -18.29
N ASN A 233 11.45 -38.25 -18.14
CA ASN A 233 10.28 -38.53 -17.34
C ASN A 233 10.73 -38.34 -15.90
N THR A 234 10.82 -37.07 -15.50
CA THR A 234 11.08 -36.68 -14.13
C THR A 234 9.85 -37.15 -13.39
N TYR A 235 9.97 -38.31 -12.76
CA TYR A 235 8.98 -38.86 -11.86
C TYR A 235 8.75 -37.82 -10.77
N LYS A 236 7.76 -36.95 -11.01
CA LYS A 236 7.32 -35.99 -10.00
C LYS A 236 6.78 -36.85 -8.88
N THR A 237 7.52 -36.88 -7.78
CA THR A 237 7.07 -37.53 -6.55
C THR A 237 5.68 -37.00 -6.26
N LYS A 238 4.70 -37.90 -6.18
CA LYS A 238 3.34 -37.52 -5.81
C LYS A 238 3.42 -36.92 -4.41
N PRO A 239 2.84 -35.73 -4.17
CA PRO A 239 2.86 -35.14 -2.83
C PRO A 239 2.17 -36.10 -1.85
N ILE A 240 2.76 -36.28 -0.67
CA ILE A 240 2.14 -37.05 0.42
C ILE A 240 1.01 -36.19 1.00
N ILE A 241 -0.21 -36.72 0.97
CA ILE A 241 -1.41 -36.03 1.48
C ILE A 241 -1.82 -36.73 2.78
N GLY A 242 -1.89 -35.98 3.87
CA GLY A 242 -2.41 -36.50 5.14
C GLY A 242 -3.89 -36.86 5.02
N THR A 243 -4.26 -38.05 5.48
CA THR A 243 -5.64 -38.58 5.45
C THR A 243 -6.29 -38.62 6.83
N ASN A 244 -5.62 -38.12 7.87
CA ASN A 244 -6.13 -38.18 9.23
C ASN A 244 -7.23 -37.13 9.44
N SER A 245 -8.43 -37.58 9.77
CA SER A 245 -9.59 -36.75 10.12
C SER A 245 -9.78 -36.56 11.63
N SER A 246 -8.84 -37.03 12.47
CA SER A 246 -8.96 -36.91 13.93
C SER A 246 -8.71 -35.47 14.38
N ASN A 247 -9.71 -34.86 15.02
CA ASN A 247 -9.61 -33.53 15.65
C ASN A 247 -8.75 -33.53 16.94
N THR A 248 -7.87 -34.52 17.12
CA THR A 248 -7.07 -34.71 18.33
C THR A 248 -5.80 -33.86 18.35
N PHE A 249 -5.40 -33.29 17.22
CA PHE A 249 -4.19 -32.48 17.09
C PHE A 249 -4.53 -30.98 17.09
N SER A 250 -3.65 -30.17 17.68
CA SER A 250 -3.76 -28.70 17.69
C SER A 250 -3.51 -28.03 16.34
N ILE A 251 -3.15 -28.82 15.32
CA ILE A 251 -2.84 -28.34 13.98
C ILE A 251 -4.06 -28.60 13.09
N THR A 252 -4.64 -27.53 12.57
CA THR A 252 -5.70 -27.59 11.55
C THR A 252 -5.11 -27.32 10.16
N ALA A 253 -5.49 -28.14 9.19
CA ALA A 253 -5.10 -27.90 7.80
C ALA A 253 -5.84 -26.65 7.29
N ALA A 254 -5.12 -25.77 6.59
CA ALA A 254 -5.73 -24.61 5.94
C ALA A 254 -6.75 -25.09 4.88
N PRO A 255 -7.92 -24.41 4.76
CA PRO A 255 -8.90 -24.74 3.74
C PRO A 255 -8.30 -24.57 2.35
N LYS A 256 -8.59 -25.51 1.46
CA LYS A 256 -8.12 -25.45 0.07
C LYS A 256 -8.88 -24.34 -0.66
N LYS A 257 -8.12 -23.41 -1.26
CA LYS A 257 -8.68 -22.35 -2.11
C LYS A 257 -8.46 -22.65 -3.59
N ALA A 258 -9.49 -22.39 -4.40
CA ALA A 258 -9.38 -22.31 -5.85
C ALA A 258 -8.99 -20.89 -6.24
N TRP A 259 -8.09 -20.78 -7.21
CA TRP A 259 -7.56 -19.49 -7.66
C TRP A 259 -7.91 -19.26 -9.12
N ALA A 260 -8.53 -18.12 -9.40
CA ALA A 260 -8.86 -17.68 -10.76
C ALA A 260 -8.15 -16.37 -11.09
N PHE A 261 -7.74 -16.27 -12.36
CA PHE A 261 -7.31 -15.04 -13.00
C PHE A 261 -8.48 -14.50 -13.80
N ILE A 262 -8.85 -13.26 -13.53
CA ILE A 262 -9.90 -12.54 -14.24
C ILE A 262 -9.25 -11.33 -14.90
N GLY A 263 -9.36 -11.23 -16.21
CA GLY A 263 -8.77 -10.15 -17.00
C GLY A 263 -9.78 -9.50 -17.93
N ARG A 264 -9.35 -8.42 -18.60
CA ARG A 264 -10.19 -7.59 -19.46
C ARG A 264 -11.35 -6.91 -18.70
N ILE A 265 -11.11 -6.56 -17.44
CA ILE A 265 -12.07 -5.81 -16.64
C ILE A 265 -11.92 -4.32 -16.92
N SER A 266 -13.05 -3.61 -17.00
CA SER A 266 -13.09 -2.16 -17.17
C SER A 266 -12.33 -1.44 -16.05
N PRO A 267 -11.59 -0.36 -16.34
CA PRO A 267 -10.86 0.42 -15.33
C PRO A 267 -11.76 1.11 -14.30
N SER A 268 -13.08 1.21 -14.55
CA SER A 268 -14.06 1.73 -13.60
C SER A 268 -14.40 0.77 -12.46
N VAL A 269 -14.07 -0.52 -12.59
CA VAL A 269 -14.44 -1.54 -11.60
C VAL A 269 -13.43 -1.54 -10.45
N THR A 270 -13.95 -1.38 -9.23
CA THR A 270 -13.18 -1.42 -7.98
C THR A 270 -13.07 -2.86 -7.46
N GLU A 271 -12.14 -3.10 -6.52
CA GLU A 271 -12.01 -4.39 -5.84
C GLU A 271 -13.29 -4.77 -5.08
N ILE A 272 -13.98 -3.78 -4.50
CA ILE A 272 -15.24 -3.95 -3.76
C ILE A 272 -16.33 -4.48 -4.69
N ASN A 273 -16.52 -3.85 -5.84
CA ASN A 273 -17.52 -4.29 -6.82
C ASN A 273 -17.25 -5.73 -7.29
N MET A 274 -15.97 -6.10 -7.45
CA MET A 274 -15.62 -7.48 -7.77
C MET A 274 -15.92 -8.44 -6.60
N LEU A 275 -15.57 -8.08 -5.37
CA LEU A 275 -15.89 -8.90 -4.19
C LEU A 275 -17.39 -9.13 -4.06
N ASP A 276 -18.22 -8.11 -4.25
CA ASP A 276 -19.66 -8.22 -4.17
C ASP A 276 -20.23 -9.15 -5.27
N HIS A 277 -19.73 -9.02 -6.51
CA HIS A 277 -20.08 -9.95 -7.59
C HIS A 277 -19.69 -11.39 -7.25
N LEU A 278 -18.50 -11.60 -6.70
CA LEU A 278 -18.01 -12.93 -6.34
C LEU A 278 -18.84 -13.57 -5.23
N LYS A 279 -19.17 -12.82 -4.19
CA LYS A 279 -20.04 -13.28 -3.10
C LYS A 279 -21.42 -13.69 -3.62
N LEU A 280 -21.95 -12.96 -4.60
CA LEU A 280 -23.24 -13.29 -5.23
C LEU A 280 -23.18 -14.61 -6.00
N ILE A 281 -22.11 -14.88 -6.77
CA ILE A 281 -22.01 -16.11 -7.57
C ILE A 281 -21.62 -17.33 -6.74
N THR A 282 -20.76 -17.19 -5.73
CA THR A 282 -20.28 -18.33 -4.94
C THR A 282 -21.12 -18.58 -3.69
N ASN A 283 -21.87 -17.59 -3.20
CA ASN A 283 -22.53 -17.60 -1.90
C ASN A 283 -21.54 -17.96 -0.76
N ASP A 284 -20.31 -17.43 -0.85
CA ASP A 284 -19.21 -17.67 0.09
C ASP A 284 -18.77 -16.34 0.68
N GLU A 285 -18.62 -16.28 2.01
CA GLU A 285 -18.17 -15.07 2.71
C GLU A 285 -16.64 -14.92 2.65
N GLU A 286 -15.90 -16.02 2.51
CA GLU A 286 -14.43 -16.07 2.56
C GLU A 286 -13.74 -15.89 1.20
N VAL A 287 -14.28 -14.99 0.38
CA VAL A 287 -13.69 -14.66 -0.93
C VAL A 287 -12.62 -13.59 -0.79
N GLU A 288 -11.45 -13.83 -1.39
CA GLU A 288 -10.37 -12.84 -1.51
C GLU A 288 -10.27 -12.35 -2.96
N CYS A 289 -10.09 -11.05 -3.13
CA CYS A 289 -9.84 -10.42 -4.43
C CYS A 289 -8.63 -9.50 -4.30
N LEU A 290 -7.67 -9.65 -5.21
CA LEU A 290 -6.48 -8.81 -5.28
C LEU A 290 -6.35 -8.24 -6.69
N LYS A 291 -6.37 -6.92 -6.83
CA LYS A 291 -6.04 -6.26 -8.10
C LYS A 291 -4.58 -6.50 -8.44
N LEU A 292 -4.33 -6.95 -9.67
CA LEU A 292 -2.99 -7.15 -10.20
C LEU A 292 -2.53 -5.91 -10.96
N GLN A 293 -1.25 -5.59 -10.87
CA GLN A 293 -0.64 -4.54 -11.69
C GLN A 293 -0.47 -5.07 -13.12
N SER A 294 -1.35 -4.63 -14.03
CA SER A 294 -1.21 -4.84 -15.48
C SER A 294 -0.54 -3.61 -16.11
N LYS A 295 0.13 -3.82 -17.26
CA LYS A 295 0.68 -2.72 -18.08
C LYS A 295 -0.35 -2.14 -19.05
N GLY A 296 -1.42 -2.88 -19.35
CA GLY A 296 -2.47 -2.49 -20.27
C GLY A 296 -3.51 -1.56 -19.65
N GLN A 297 -4.44 -1.06 -20.49
CA GLN A 297 -5.57 -0.24 -20.05
C GLN A 297 -6.61 -1.02 -19.23
N ASN A 298 -6.63 -2.35 -19.40
CA ASN A 298 -7.57 -3.23 -18.72
C ASN A 298 -7.04 -3.65 -17.36
N LEU A 299 -7.97 -3.80 -16.41
CA LEU A 299 -7.66 -4.34 -15.10
C LEU A 299 -7.68 -5.86 -15.11
N CYS A 300 -6.86 -6.41 -14.21
CA CYS A 300 -6.78 -7.83 -13.95
C CYS A 300 -6.88 -8.06 -12.44
N PHE A 301 -7.58 -9.13 -12.05
CA PHE A 301 -7.78 -9.51 -10.67
C PHE A 301 -7.36 -10.96 -10.47
N ARG A 302 -6.78 -11.23 -9.31
CA ARG A 302 -6.58 -12.58 -8.78
C ARG A 302 -7.61 -12.81 -7.70
N VAL A 303 -8.41 -13.85 -7.87
CA VAL A 303 -9.48 -14.19 -6.94
C VAL A 303 -9.20 -15.55 -6.30
N ALA A 304 -9.47 -15.64 -5.00
CA ALA A 304 -9.44 -16.88 -4.24
C ALA A 304 -10.84 -17.14 -3.65
N ALA A 305 -11.35 -18.35 -3.85
CA ALA A 305 -12.60 -18.84 -3.25
C ALA A 305 -12.40 -20.25 -2.70
N ASN A 306 -13.34 -20.76 -1.91
CA ASN A 306 -13.29 -22.16 -1.48
C ASN A 306 -13.25 -23.11 -2.69
N ILE A 307 -12.48 -24.20 -2.61
CA ILE A 307 -12.35 -25.18 -3.70
C ILE A 307 -13.69 -25.77 -4.16
N LYS A 308 -14.71 -25.79 -3.30
CA LYS A 308 -16.08 -26.23 -3.64
C LYS A 308 -16.73 -25.39 -4.75
N HIS A 309 -16.34 -24.12 -4.86
CA HIS A 309 -16.88 -23.17 -5.84
C HIS A 309 -15.95 -23.00 -7.05
N ALA A 310 -14.97 -23.88 -7.23
CA ALA A 310 -14.01 -23.77 -8.33
C ALA A 310 -14.69 -23.80 -9.72
N ASP A 311 -15.67 -24.68 -9.89
CA ASP A 311 -16.37 -24.84 -11.17
C ASP A 311 -17.29 -23.64 -11.44
N THR A 312 -18.02 -23.18 -10.41
CA THR A 312 -18.85 -21.96 -10.49
C THR A 312 -18.02 -20.73 -10.84
N LEU A 313 -16.82 -20.59 -10.26
CA LEU A 313 -15.91 -19.48 -10.54
C LEU A 313 -15.39 -19.50 -11.98
N LEU A 314 -15.24 -20.68 -12.59
CA LEU A 314 -14.73 -20.86 -13.95
C LEU A 314 -15.82 -20.95 -15.02
N ASP A 315 -17.10 -21.00 -14.64
CA ASP A 315 -18.22 -21.05 -15.57
C ASP A 315 -18.39 -19.69 -16.29
N PRO A 316 -18.27 -19.64 -17.63
CA PRO A 316 -18.40 -18.41 -18.41
C PRO A 316 -19.73 -17.66 -18.21
N ASN A 317 -20.81 -18.37 -17.86
CA ASN A 317 -22.14 -17.77 -17.71
C ASN A 317 -22.26 -16.85 -16.48
N ASN A 318 -21.35 -16.99 -15.51
CA ASN A 318 -21.31 -16.16 -14.30
C ASN A 318 -20.56 -14.84 -14.50
N TRP A 319 -20.09 -14.55 -15.72
CA TRP A 319 -19.24 -13.42 -16.03
C TRP A 319 -19.86 -12.51 -17.09
N PRO A 320 -19.68 -11.18 -16.99
CA PRO A 320 -20.08 -10.26 -18.04
C PRO A 320 -19.38 -10.57 -19.37
N GLU A 321 -19.98 -10.12 -20.47
CA GLU A 321 -19.40 -10.29 -21.81
C GLU A 321 -17.97 -9.76 -21.89
N HIS A 322 -17.13 -10.45 -22.68
CA HIS A 322 -15.71 -10.14 -22.93
C HIS A 322 -14.76 -10.24 -21.74
N VAL A 323 -15.23 -10.62 -20.55
CA VAL A 323 -14.36 -10.92 -19.41
C VAL A 323 -13.63 -12.25 -19.65
N ARG A 324 -12.30 -12.24 -19.47
CA ARG A 324 -11.48 -13.44 -19.60
C ARG A 324 -11.29 -14.07 -18.23
N VAL A 325 -11.74 -15.31 -18.07
CA VAL A 325 -11.55 -16.08 -16.84
C VAL A 325 -10.72 -17.32 -17.12
N SER A 326 -9.74 -17.59 -16.25
CA SER A 326 -8.88 -18.76 -16.36
C SER A 326 -8.35 -19.17 -15.00
N ARG A 327 -7.92 -20.43 -14.88
CA ARG A 327 -7.28 -20.91 -13.66
C ARG A 327 -5.97 -20.18 -13.41
N TYR A 328 -5.80 -19.61 -12.22
CA TYR A 328 -4.57 -18.91 -11.86
C TYR A 328 -3.42 -19.91 -11.68
N ASN A 329 -2.31 -19.68 -12.38
CA ASN A 329 -1.13 -20.54 -12.31
C ASN A 329 0.02 -19.82 -11.61
N PHE A 330 0.32 -20.26 -10.38
CA PHE A 330 1.37 -19.70 -9.54
C PHE A 330 2.78 -19.77 -10.13
N ARG A 331 3.04 -20.70 -11.05
CA ARG A 331 4.38 -20.88 -11.63
C ARG A 331 4.87 -19.68 -12.42
N PHE A 332 3.96 -18.84 -12.91
CA PHE A 332 4.33 -17.66 -13.71
C PHE A 332 4.42 -16.37 -12.89
N ALA A 333 3.83 -16.36 -11.69
CA ALA A 333 3.72 -15.16 -10.87
C ALA A 333 5.07 -14.65 -10.33
N GLN A 334 6.10 -15.50 -10.26
CA GLN A 334 7.42 -15.09 -9.76
C GLN A 334 8.37 -14.56 -10.85
N HIS A 335 8.06 -14.77 -12.15
CA HIS A 335 9.03 -14.45 -13.22
C HIS A 335 8.47 -13.70 -14.44
N LYS A 336 7.16 -13.53 -14.60
CA LYS A 336 6.62 -12.83 -15.77
C LYS A 336 5.61 -11.76 -15.37
N ARG A 337 6.04 -10.50 -15.50
CA ARG A 337 5.14 -9.35 -15.69
C ARG A 337 4.17 -9.70 -16.83
N CYS A 338 2.88 -9.44 -16.63
CA CYS A 338 1.86 -9.62 -17.67
C CYS A 338 2.30 -8.82 -18.91
N ASN A 339 2.72 -9.53 -19.95
CA ASN A 339 2.82 -8.99 -21.30
C ASN A 339 1.59 -9.54 -22.03
N ASP A 340 0.78 -8.62 -22.55
CA ASP A 340 -0.43 -8.88 -23.34
C ASP A 340 -0.12 -9.67 -24.62
#